data_AF-A0A524BGR6-F1
#
_entry.id   AF-A0A524BGR6-F1
#
_cell.length_a   1.000
_cell.length_b   1.000
_cell.length_c   1.000
_cell.angle_alpha   90.00
_cell.angle_beta   90.00
_cell.angle_gamma   90.00
#
_symmetry.space_group_name_H-M   'P 1'
#
loop_
_entity.id
_entity.type
_entity.pdbx_description
1 polymer ?
#
loop_
_entity_poly.entity_id
_entity_poly.type
_entity_poly.pdbx_seq_one_letter_code
_entity_poly.pdbx_strand_id
1 'polypeptide(L)'
;MNIIILDTETTGLDESSSVIEVGAILYSTTTKAVLSQVSSLINWENMSNPAQPINKISVEMLKEGAAQESALDMIYSMSVNVKYLLAHNTEFDKKQLQRVIGAGFGVNNVWVDTQDFTYPNSEYCKSTGLINLACAHSIPIIDCHRALDDCRTIAKLLSTIPDLDSEIIKAARPKFLYRSLEEKPGTLSKQAGFKWHSLIPQAWAKKMPAEDAANLPFKTVLIE
;
A
#
# COMPACT_ATOMS: atom_id res chain seq x y z
N MET A 1 8.02 -10.63 14.45
CA MET A 1 9.10 -10.11 13.56
C MET A 1 9.06 -8.57 13.48
N ASN A 2 10.02 -7.93 12.80
CA ASN A 2 9.96 -6.49 12.50
C ASN A 2 9.62 -6.28 11.02
N ILE A 3 8.78 -5.28 10.75
CA ILE A 3 8.32 -4.88 9.42
C ILE A 3 8.44 -3.36 9.26
N ILE A 4 8.36 -2.88 8.01
CA ILE A 4 8.18 -1.46 7.73
C ILE A 4 6.81 -1.26 7.11
N ILE A 5 6.09 -0.25 7.58
CA ILE A 5 4.90 0.30 6.95
C ILE A 5 5.33 1.58 6.25
N LEU A 6 5.00 1.71 4.96
CA LEU A 6 5.35 2.81 4.09
C LEU A 6 4.10 3.44 3.49
N ASP A 7 4.18 4.73 3.23
CA ASP A 7 3.21 5.47 2.44
C ASP A 7 3.89 6.67 1.77
N THR A 8 3.38 7.09 0.63
CA THR A 8 3.90 8.22 -0.14
C THR A 8 2.78 9.14 -0.61
N GLU A 9 2.98 10.46 -0.45
CA GLU A 9 2.14 11.45 -1.10
C GLU A 9 2.81 11.96 -2.36
N THR A 10 2.01 12.17 -3.40
CA THR A 10 2.49 12.61 -4.72
C THR A 10 1.71 13.83 -5.20
N THR A 11 2.26 14.51 -6.21
CA THR A 11 1.57 15.63 -6.88
C THR A 11 0.38 15.18 -7.74
N GLY A 12 0.17 13.87 -7.91
CA GLY A 12 -0.85 13.25 -8.76
C GLY A 12 -0.68 11.72 -8.86
N LEU A 13 -1.50 11.06 -9.68
CA LEU A 13 -1.53 9.59 -9.81
C LEU A 13 -0.81 9.05 -11.05
N ASP A 14 -0.35 9.94 -11.92
CA ASP A 14 0.28 9.57 -13.19
C ASP A 14 1.79 9.33 -13.06
N GLU A 15 2.40 8.90 -14.15
CA GLU A 15 3.84 8.61 -14.20
C GLU A 15 4.73 9.86 -14.12
N SER A 16 4.18 11.03 -14.44
CA SER A 16 4.86 12.32 -14.33
C SER A 16 4.81 12.93 -12.93
N SER A 17 4.01 12.36 -12.02
CA SER A 17 3.81 12.89 -10.68
C SER A 17 5.07 12.73 -9.83
N SER A 18 5.38 13.71 -8.98
CA SER A 18 6.55 13.67 -8.08
C SER A 18 6.13 13.21 -6.68
N VAL A 19 7.01 12.44 -6.01
CA VAL A 19 6.82 12.09 -4.58
C VAL A 19 7.18 13.29 -3.73
N ILE A 20 6.26 13.79 -2.93
CA ILE A 20 6.41 15.05 -2.18
C ILE A 20 6.35 14.85 -0.67
N GLU A 21 5.89 13.71 -0.19
CA GLU A 21 6.04 13.27 1.20
C GLU A 21 6.34 11.78 1.24
N VAL A 22 7.17 11.38 2.19
CA VAL A 22 7.39 9.98 2.52
C VAL A 22 7.16 9.77 4.02
N GLY A 23 6.42 8.72 4.36
CA GLY A 23 6.17 8.27 5.71
C GLY A 23 6.63 6.83 5.87
N ALA A 24 7.29 6.52 7.00
CA ALA A 24 7.67 5.16 7.31
C ALA A 24 7.60 4.87 8.81
N ILE A 25 7.16 3.66 9.15
CA ILE A 25 7.12 3.15 10.52
C ILE A 25 7.84 1.81 10.57
N LEU A 26 8.85 1.69 11.43
CA LEU A 26 9.40 0.41 11.85
C LEU A 26 8.51 -0.15 12.95
N TYR A 27 7.87 -1.29 12.68
CA TYR A 27 6.85 -1.86 13.55
C TYR A 27 7.23 -3.28 13.99
N SER A 28 7.09 -3.56 15.28
CA SER A 28 7.23 -4.92 15.81
C SER A 28 5.88 -5.61 15.81
N THR A 29 5.77 -6.71 15.07
CA THR A 29 4.54 -7.53 15.07
C THR A 29 4.40 -8.33 16.37
N THR A 30 5.51 -8.61 17.06
CA THR A 30 5.53 -9.35 18.32
C THR A 30 4.93 -8.53 19.46
N THR A 31 5.36 -7.29 19.62
CA THR A 31 4.83 -6.40 20.67
C THR A 31 3.67 -5.53 20.18
N LYS A 32 3.35 -5.59 18.89
CA LYS A 32 2.37 -4.73 18.21
C LYS A 32 2.62 -3.24 18.47
N ALA A 33 3.89 -2.84 18.37
CA ALA A 33 4.34 -1.49 18.73
C ALA A 33 5.17 -0.84 17.63
N VAL A 34 5.02 0.48 17.51
CA VAL A 34 5.92 1.33 16.73
C VAL A 34 7.26 1.41 17.45
N LEU A 35 8.33 0.98 16.78
CA LEU A 35 9.70 1.06 17.28
C LEU A 35 10.39 2.36 16.86
N SER A 36 10.11 2.83 15.65
CA SER A 36 10.58 4.11 15.11
C SER A 36 9.63 4.57 14.01
N GLN A 37 9.58 5.88 13.78
CA GLN A 37 8.82 6.46 12.68
C GLN A 37 9.54 7.68 12.12
N VAL A 38 9.43 7.89 10.82
CA VAL A 38 9.99 9.04 10.10
C VAL A 38 8.94 9.62 9.17
N SER A 39 9.00 10.93 8.96
CA SER A 39 8.19 11.67 8.00
C SER A 39 9.07 12.74 7.39
N SER A 40 9.00 12.91 6.08
CA SER A 40 9.70 14.00 5.42
C SER A 40 8.90 14.50 4.23
N LEU A 41 8.74 15.81 4.16
CA LEU A 41 8.44 16.49 2.90
C LEU A 41 9.69 16.48 2.02
N ILE A 42 9.50 16.40 0.71
CA ILE A 42 10.58 16.41 -0.29
C ILE A 42 10.49 17.69 -1.11
N ASN A 43 11.58 18.44 -1.10
CA ASN A 43 11.73 19.65 -1.90
C ASN A 43 12.24 19.29 -3.30
N TRP A 44 11.50 19.73 -4.33
CA TRP A 44 11.88 19.58 -5.73
C TRP A 44 12.12 20.96 -6.37
N GLU A 45 12.93 21.01 -7.43
CA GLU A 45 12.97 22.21 -8.26
C GLU A 45 11.62 22.45 -8.97
N ASN A 46 11.20 23.71 -9.09
CA ASN A 46 9.97 24.12 -9.80
C ASN A 46 8.67 23.45 -9.30
N MET A 47 8.44 23.48 -7.99
CA MET A 47 7.31 22.80 -7.35
C MET A 47 5.94 23.31 -7.79
N SER A 48 5.06 22.35 -8.05
CA SER A 48 3.61 22.52 -8.06
C SER A 48 2.98 21.31 -7.38
N ASN A 49 1.85 21.49 -6.69
CA ASN A 49 1.10 20.38 -6.11
C ASN A 49 -0.40 20.47 -6.47
N PRO A 50 -0.78 19.99 -7.67
CA PRO A 50 -2.20 19.89 -8.05
C PRO A 50 -3.02 19.04 -7.08
N ALA A 51 -2.38 18.10 -6.36
CA ALA A 51 -3.01 17.25 -5.35
C ALA A 51 -3.15 17.90 -3.97
N GLN A 52 -2.76 19.18 -3.78
CA GLN A 52 -2.88 19.90 -2.50
C GLN A 52 -4.28 19.83 -1.86
N PRO A 53 -5.42 19.90 -2.59
CA PRO A 53 -6.74 19.76 -1.98
C PRO A 53 -6.97 18.38 -1.30
N ILE A 54 -6.17 17.38 -1.66
CA ILE A 54 -6.24 16.01 -1.13
C ILE A 54 -5.23 15.86 0.00
N ASN A 55 -3.94 16.03 -0.29
CA ASN A 55 -2.84 15.79 0.65
C ASN A 55 -2.54 16.94 1.60
N LYS A 56 -3.15 18.12 1.39
CA LYS A 56 -3.04 19.32 2.23
C LYS A 56 -1.62 19.89 2.32
N ILE A 57 -0.71 19.49 1.43
CA ILE A 57 0.67 19.96 1.43
C ILE A 57 0.80 21.17 0.50
N SER A 58 1.10 22.36 1.04
CA SER A 58 1.29 23.55 0.20
C SER A 58 2.67 23.59 -0.45
N VAL A 59 2.81 24.34 -1.55
CA VAL A 59 4.11 24.57 -2.19
C VAL A 59 5.10 25.26 -1.24
N GLU A 60 4.62 26.12 -0.35
CA GLU A 60 5.43 26.76 0.70
C GLU A 60 5.97 25.75 1.71
N MET A 61 5.16 24.76 2.13
CA MET A 61 5.63 23.69 3.01
C MET A 61 6.73 22.86 2.34
N LEU A 62 6.60 22.59 1.03
CA LEU A 62 7.57 21.79 0.31
C LEU A 62 8.92 22.50 0.10
N LYS A 63 8.92 23.83 0.01
CA LYS A 63 10.17 24.63 -0.04
C LYS A 63 11.00 24.49 1.24
N GLU A 64 10.35 24.22 2.36
CA GLU A 64 10.99 23.94 3.66
C GLU A 64 11.28 22.44 3.86
N GLY A 65 10.94 21.60 2.87
CA GLY A 65 11.17 20.17 2.88
C GLY A 65 12.64 19.78 2.76
N ALA A 66 12.93 18.51 3.05
CA ALA A 66 14.29 17.99 2.91
C ALA A 66 14.67 17.79 1.44
N ALA A 67 15.97 17.75 1.18
CA ALA A 67 16.48 17.21 -0.06
C ALA A 67 16.05 15.74 -0.21
N GLN A 68 15.81 15.31 -1.45
CA GLN A 68 15.33 13.97 -1.78
C GLN A 68 16.20 12.88 -1.15
N GLU A 69 17.53 12.96 -1.29
CA GLU A 69 18.46 11.94 -0.80
C GLU A 69 18.33 11.77 0.72
N SER A 70 18.28 12.89 1.46
CA SER A 70 18.14 12.87 2.92
C SER A 70 16.82 12.26 3.38
N ALA A 71 15.71 12.57 2.69
CA ALA A 71 14.40 12.00 3.00
C ALA A 71 14.39 10.47 2.86
N LEU A 72 15.12 9.95 1.88
CA LEU A 72 15.09 8.54 1.50
C LEU A 72 16.12 7.71 2.26
N ASP A 73 17.26 8.29 2.63
CA ASP A 73 18.27 7.66 3.47
C ASP A 73 17.70 7.22 4.82
N MET A 74 16.75 7.98 5.37
CA MET A 74 16.02 7.62 6.59
C MET A 74 15.25 6.30 6.42
N ILE A 75 14.54 6.14 5.31
CA ILE A 75 13.74 4.94 5.01
C ILE A 75 14.66 3.76 4.69
N TYR A 76 15.68 4.00 3.86
CA TYR A 76 16.66 2.99 3.52
C TYR A 76 17.32 2.41 4.78
N SER A 77 17.75 3.26 5.71
CA SER A 77 18.38 2.86 6.97
C SER A 77 17.46 2.00 7.85
N MET A 78 16.17 2.30 7.87
CA MET A 78 15.18 1.46 8.56
C MET A 78 15.04 0.08 7.90
N SER A 79 15.20 0.00 6.58
CA SER A 79 14.90 -1.20 5.76
C SER A 79 15.97 -2.30 5.80
N VAL A 80 17.20 -1.98 6.23
CA VAL A 80 18.39 -2.86 6.04
C VAL A 80 18.21 -4.26 6.63
N ASN A 81 17.46 -4.40 7.72
CA ASN A 81 17.28 -5.69 8.42
C ASN A 81 15.82 -6.14 8.47
N VAL A 82 14.99 -5.63 7.57
CA VAL A 82 13.55 -5.94 7.53
C VAL A 82 13.23 -6.75 6.29
N LYS A 83 12.58 -7.90 6.45
CA LYS A 83 12.19 -8.73 5.30
C LYS A 83 10.98 -8.18 4.54
N TYR A 84 10.02 -7.58 5.23
CA TYR A 84 8.72 -7.20 4.65
C TYR A 84 8.50 -5.68 4.65
N LEU A 85 8.14 -5.15 3.48
CA LEU A 85 7.70 -3.76 3.29
C LEU A 85 6.20 -3.77 3.03
N LEU A 86 5.43 -3.16 3.92
CA LEU A 86 3.99 -3.07 3.85
C LEU A 86 3.59 -1.68 3.36
N ALA A 87 2.58 -1.64 2.50
CA ALA A 87 1.89 -0.41 2.12
C ALA A 87 0.41 -0.72 1.85
N HIS A 88 -0.41 0.30 1.65
CA HIS A 88 -1.83 0.13 1.33
C HIS A 88 -2.07 0.49 -0.13
N ASN A 89 -2.26 -0.50 -1.01
CA ASN A 89 -2.08 -0.38 -2.47
C ASN A 89 -0.60 -0.36 -2.91
N THR A 90 0.14 -1.40 -2.52
CA THR A 90 1.61 -1.41 -2.55
C THR A 90 2.25 -1.18 -3.92
N GLU A 91 1.58 -1.54 -5.02
CA GLU A 91 2.10 -1.30 -6.37
C GLU A 91 2.36 0.19 -6.62
N PHE A 92 1.55 1.08 -6.03
CA PHE A 92 1.73 2.51 -6.14
C PHE A 92 3.01 2.98 -5.46
N ASP A 93 3.12 2.79 -4.14
CA ASP A 93 4.27 3.23 -3.34
C ASP A 93 5.57 2.60 -3.81
N LYS A 94 5.53 1.31 -4.16
CA LYS A 94 6.68 0.61 -4.73
C LYS A 94 7.19 1.31 -5.99
N LYS A 95 6.31 1.60 -6.95
CA LYS A 95 6.68 2.28 -8.20
C LYS A 95 7.25 3.67 -7.91
N GLN A 96 6.62 4.41 -7.01
CA GLN A 96 7.03 5.76 -6.65
C GLN A 96 8.41 5.77 -5.98
N LEU A 97 8.62 4.93 -4.96
CA LEU A 97 9.89 4.84 -4.25
C LEU A 97 11.02 4.30 -5.12
N GLN A 98 10.77 3.30 -5.97
CA GLN A 98 11.80 2.78 -6.89
C GLN A 98 12.21 3.81 -7.96
N ARG A 99 11.33 4.73 -8.35
CA ARG A 99 11.67 5.82 -9.26
C ARG A 99 12.58 6.85 -8.60
N VAL A 100 12.36 7.15 -7.32
CA VAL A 100 13.04 8.23 -6.60
C VAL A 100 14.31 7.75 -5.90
N ILE A 101 14.29 6.59 -5.24
CA ILE A 101 15.46 5.99 -4.57
C ILE A 101 16.35 5.25 -5.58
N GLY A 102 15.73 4.69 -6.62
CA GLY A 102 16.38 3.83 -7.61
C GLY A 102 15.83 2.41 -7.58
N ALA A 103 15.97 1.71 -8.72
CA ALA A 103 15.38 0.39 -8.95
C ALA A 103 15.86 -0.69 -7.96
N GLY A 104 16.98 -0.45 -7.27
CA GLY A 104 17.52 -1.34 -6.23
C GLY A 104 16.75 -1.29 -4.90
N PHE A 105 15.93 -0.26 -4.66
CA PHE A 105 15.16 -0.16 -3.42
C PHE A 105 14.12 -1.29 -3.31
N GLY A 106 14.09 -1.94 -2.16
CA GLY A 106 13.14 -3.00 -1.89
C GLY A 106 13.41 -4.32 -2.63
N VAL A 107 14.52 -4.45 -3.38
CA VAL A 107 14.81 -5.66 -4.19
C VAL A 107 15.07 -6.88 -3.30
N ASN A 108 15.69 -6.68 -2.14
CA ASN A 108 15.94 -7.74 -1.17
C ASN A 108 14.76 -7.93 -0.20
N ASN A 109 13.70 -7.15 -0.35
CA ASN A 109 12.53 -7.17 0.52
C ASN A 109 11.33 -7.78 -0.21
N VAL A 110 10.37 -8.29 0.56
CA VAL A 110 9.07 -8.72 0.04
C VAL A 110 8.05 -7.64 0.30
N TRP A 111 7.46 -7.12 -0.77
CA TRP A 111 6.40 -6.14 -0.73
C TRP A 111 5.06 -6.82 -0.41
N VAL A 112 4.32 -6.27 0.54
CA VAL A 112 3.08 -6.84 1.07
C VAL A 112 1.99 -5.79 1.07
N ASP A 113 0.87 -6.08 0.40
CA ASP A 113 -0.27 -5.18 0.37
C ASP A 113 -1.21 -5.46 1.53
N THR A 114 -1.40 -4.44 2.36
CA THR A 114 -2.30 -4.51 3.52
C THR A 114 -3.76 -4.70 3.12
N GLN A 115 -4.13 -4.49 1.85
CA GLN A 115 -5.45 -4.82 1.33
C GLN A 115 -5.71 -6.32 1.19
N ASP A 116 -4.68 -7.16 1.20
CA ASP A 116 -4.87 -8.63 1.13
C ASP A 116 -5.15 -9.26 2.49
N PHE A 117 -5.05 -8.49 3.57
CA PHE A 117 -5.16 -9.02 4.91
C PHE A 117 -6.62 -9.30 5.24
N THR A 118 -6.86 -10.39 5.96
CA THR A 118 -8.16 -10.68 6.54
C THR A 118 -8.26 -9.98 7.89
N TYR A 119 -8.88 -8.80 7.90
CA TYR A 119 -9.12 -8.05 9.13
C TYR A 119 -10.27 -8.67 9.93
N PRO A 120 -10.23 -8.59 11.28
CA PRO A 120 -11.40 -8.87 12.11
C PRO A 120 -12.61 -8.07 11.64
N ASN A 121 -13.83 -8.58 11.77
CA ASN A 121 -15.04 -7.85 11.41
C ASN A 121 -15.07 -7.34 9.94
N SER A 122 -14.33 -8.01 9.05
CA SER A 122 -14.22 -7.62 7.63
C SER A 122 -15.55 -7.71 6.89
N GLU A 123 -16.51 -8.51 7.38
CA GLU A 123 -17.88 -8.58 6.89
C GLU A 123 -18.66 -7.27 7.01
N TYR A 124 -18.21 -6.36 7.90
CA TYR A 124 -18.81 -5.03 8.06
C TYR A 124 -18.07 -3.94 7.25
N CYS A 125 -16.96 -4.28 6.60
CA CYS A 125 -16.19 -3.34 5.79
C CYS A 125 -16.87 -3.09 4.44
N LYS A 126 -17.18 -1.83 4.13
CA LYS A 126 -17.76 -1.45 2.83
C LYS A 126 -16.81 -1.68 1.66
N SER A 127 -15.50 -1.54 1.90
CA SER A 127 -14.43 -1.85 0.96
C SER A 127 -13.12 -2.06 1.70
N THR A 128 -12.08 -2.46 0.97
CA THR A 128 -10.71 -2.61 1.47
C THR A 128 -9.93 -1.30 1.54
N GLY A 129 -10.55 -0.14 1.25
CA GLY A 129 -9.86 1.15 1.35
C GLY A 129 -9.57 1.53 2.80
N LEU A 130 -8.40 2.14 3.05
CA LEU A 130 -7.87 2.44 4.38
C LEU A 130 -8.89 3.12 5.31
N ILE A 131 -9.57 4.17 4.83
CA ILE A 131 -10.60 4.89 5.58
C ILE A 131 -11.77 3.98 5.97
N ASN A 132 -12.23 3.11 5.06
CA ASN A 132 -13.34 2.20 5.33
C ASN A 132 -12.94 1.12 6.33
N LEU A 133 -11.73 0.58 6.21
CA LEU A 133 -11.18 -0.38 7.18
C LEU A 133 -11.06 0.26 8.56
N ALA A 134 -10.46 1.45 8.66
CA ALA A 134 -10.30 2.18 9.91
C ALA A 134 -11.65 2.47 10.59
N CYS A 135 -12.63 2.97 9.82
CA CYS A 135 -13.99 3.20 10.31
C CYS A 135 -14.64 1.92 10.86
N ALA A 136 -14.56 0.81 10.13
CA ALA A 136 -15.14 -0.47 10.55
C ALA A 136 -14.49 -1.03 11.84
N HIS A 137 -13.26 -0.61 12.14
CA HIS A 137 -12.52 -1.01 13.34
C HIS A 137 -12.54 0.02 14.46
N SER A 138 -13.35 1.08 14.32
CA SER A 138 -13.39 2.20 15.28
C SER A 138 -12.01 2.82 15.55
N ILE A 139 -11.18 2.87 14.50
CA ILE A 139 -9.86 3.50 14.55
C ILE A 139 -10.01 4.97 14.14
N PRO A 140 -9.58 5.93 14.97
CA PRO A 140 -9.63 7.33 14.62
C PRO A 140 -8.67 7.62 13.47
N ILE A 141 -9.15 8.37 12.49
CA ILE A 141 -8.31 8.88 11.40
C ILE A 141 -7.97 10.32 11.74
N ILE A 142 -6.68 10.60 11.89
CA ILE A 142 -6.19 11.89 12.36
C ILE A 142 -6.11 12.89 11.21
N ASP A 143 -5.37 12.54 10.16
CA ASP A 143 -5.20 13.38 8.98
C ASP A 143 -5.04 12.49 7.73
N CYS A 144 -6.13 12.28 6.98
CA CYS A 144 -6.05 11.48 5.75
C CYS A 144 -5.15 12.16 4.72
N HIS A 145 -4.47 11.36 3.90
CA HIS A 145 -3.59 11.82 2.83
C HIS A 145 -2.38 12.58 3.35
N ARG A 146 -1.83 12.06 4.45
CA ARG A 146 -0.56 12.48 5.05
C ARG A 146 0.20 11.21 5.36
N ALA A 147 1.37 11.08 4.76
CA ALA A 147 2.00 9.76 4.63
C ALA A 147 2.22 9.05 5.99
N LEU A 148 2.70 9.79 7.00
CA LEU A 148 2.92 9.19 8.32
C LEU A 148 1.60 8.92 9.07
N ASP A 149 0.56 9.73 8.90
CA ASP A 149 -0.73 9.51 9.57
C ASP A 149 -1.50 8.35 8.96
N ASP A 150 -1.38 8.13 7.65
CA ASP A 150 -1.88 6.93 6.98
C ASP A 150 -1.08 5.69 7.41
N CYS A 151 0.26 5.78 7.53
CA CYS A 151 1.07 4.72 8.14
C CYS A 151 0.62 4.37 9.58
N ARG A 152 0.31 5.37 10.41
CA ARG A 152 -0.19 5.17 11.78
C ARG A 152 -1.55 4.48 11.79
N THR A 153 -2.42 4.86 10.86
CA THR A 153 -3.74 4.23 10.68
C THR A 153 -3.56 2.75 10.31
N ILE A 154 -2.66 2.44 9.38
CA ILE A 154 -2.28 1.07 9.03
C ILE A 154 -1.74 0.34 10.26
N ALA A 155 -0.76 0.90 10.98
CA ALA A 155 -0.18 0.27 12.18
C ALA A 155 -1.26 -0.08 13.22
N LYS A 156 -2.24 0.82 13.41
CA LYS A 156 -3.35 0.58 14.32
C LYS A 156 -4.26 -0.54 13.82
N LEU A 157 -4.55 -0.60 12.52
CA LEU A 157 -5.28 -1.72 11.89
C LEU A 157 -4.53 -3.04 12.08
N LEU A 158 -3.22 -3.08 11.82
CA LEU A 158 -2.41 -4.29 12.00
C LEU A 158 -2.43 -4.77 13.46
N SER A 159 -2.52 -3.86 14.43
CA SER A 159 -2.61 -4.23 15.85
C SER A 159 -3.88 -5.01 16.20
N THR A 160 -4.97 -4.87 15.42
CA THR A 160 -6.23 -5.60 15.65
C THR A 160 -6.16 -7.06 15.20
N ILE A 161 -5.26 -7.40 14.26
CA ILE A 161 -5.12 -8.75 13.70
C ILE A 161 -4.46 -9.66 14.75
N PRO A 162 -5.12 -10.74 15.22
CA PRO A 162 -4.56 -11.62 16.24
C PRO A 162 -3.25 -12.29 15.82
N ASP A 163 -3.22 -12.91 14.63
CA ASP A 163 -2.05 -13.57 14.04
C ASP A 163 -1.53 -12.79 12.83
N LEU A 164 -0.90 -11.66 13.13
CA LEU A 164 -0.38 -10.75 12.11
C LEU A 164 0.76 -11.38 11.28
N ASP A 165 1.61 -12.20 11.89
CA ASP A 165 2.73 -12.83 11.20
C ASP A 165 2.24 -13.80 10.11
N SER A 166 1.19 -14.58 10.40
CA SER A 166 0.56 -15.46 9.42
C SER A 166 -0.08 -14.69 8.26
N GLU A 167 -0.80 -13.59 8.52
CA GLU A 167 -1.39 -12.76 7.46
C GLU A 167 -0.32 -12.11 6.57
N ILE A 168 0.80 -11.65 7.14
CA ILE A 168 1.94 -11.13 6.37
C ILE A 168 2.50 -12.22 5.45
N ILE A 169 2.74 -13.43 5.96
CA ILE A 169 3.29 -14.54 5.18
C ILE A 169 2.34 -14.94 4.05
N LYS A 170 1.02 -15.00 4.33
CA LYS A 170 -0.02 -15.32 3.35
C LYS A 170 -0.10 -14.27 2.24
N ALA A 171 -0.06 -12.98 2.58
CA ALA A 171 -0.12 -11.88 1.62
C ALA A 171 1.17 -11.70 0.82
N ALA A 172 2.31 -12.14 1.38
CA ALA A 172 3.61 -12.17 0.72
C ALA A 172 3.75 -13.24 -0.37
N ARG A 173 2.77 -14.14 -0.53
CA ARG A 173 2.78 -15.16 -1.58
C ARG A 173 2.84 -14.49 -2.97
N PRO A 174 3.61 -15.03 -3.93
CA PRO A 174 3.65 -14.51 -5.29
C PRO A 174 2.26 -14.42 -5.91
N LYS A 175 1.97 -13.29 -6.56
CA LYS A 175 0.69 -13.05 -7.21
C LYS A 175 0.86 -12.95 -8.70
N PHE A 176 -0.12 -13.49 -9.40
CA PHE A 176 -0.19 -13.42 -10.85
C PHE A 176 -1.52 -12.82 -11.27
N LEU A 177 -1.56 -12.25 -12.47
CA LEU A 177 -2.77 -11.64 -13.00
C LEU A 177 -3.66 -12.74 -13.57
N TYR A 178 -4.85 -12.91 -13.00
CA TYR A 178 -5.85 -13.86 -13.50
C TYR A 178 -7.00 -13.10 -14.14
N ARG A 179 -7.39 -13.54 -15.34
CA ARG A 179 -8.62 -13.15 -16.01
C ARG A 179 -9.73 -14.13 -15.64
N SER A 180 -10.89 -13.59 -15.26
CA SER A 180 -12.11 -14.39 -15.10
C SER A 180 -12.66 -14.83 -16.46
N LEU A 181 -13.14 -16.07 -16.52
CA LEU A 181 -13.89 -16.63 -17.65
C LEU A 181 -15.41 -16.64 -17.38
N GLU A 182 -15.88 -15.97 -16.33
CA GLU A 182 -17.30 -15.80 -16.09
C GLU A 182 -17.94 -14.90 -17.16
N GLU A 183 -19.08 -15.31 -17.69
CA GLU A 183 -19.86 -14.51 -18.62
C GLU A 183 -20.53 -13.31 -17.92
N LYS A 184 -20.97 -12.32 -18.71
CA LYS A 184 -21.66 -11.14 -18.16
C LYS A 184 -22.91 -11.56 -17.39
N PRO A 185 -23.18 -10.98 -16.21
CA PRO A 185 -22.62 -9.72 -15.72
C PRO A 185 -21.32 -9.81 -14.89
N GLY A 186 -20.78 -11.01 -14.63
CA GLY A 186 -19.57 -11.18 -13.81
C GLY A 186 -19.82 -11.09 -12.30
N THR A 187 -20.95 -11.61 -11.82
CA THR A 187 -21.38 -11.50 -10.42
C THR A 187 -20.40 -12.16 -9.46
N LEU A 188 -19.97 -13.40 -9.76
CA LEU A 188 -19.03 -14.14 -8.93
C LEU A 188 -17.65 -13.49 -8.94
N SER A 189 -17.23 -12.97 -10.10
CA SER A 189 -15.98 -12.23 -10.29
C SER A 189 -15.95 -11.01 -9.38
N LYS A 190 -17.03 -10.22 -9.40
CA LYS A 190 -17.16 -9.04 -8.52
C LYS A 190 -17.16 -9.43 -7.04
N GLN A 191 -17.86 -10.50 -6.66
CA GLN A 191 -17.85 -11.02 -5.28
C GLN A 191 -16.46 -11.50 -4.85
N ALA A 192 -15.69 -12.11 -5.75
CA ALA A 192 -14.29 -12.51 -5.51
C ALA A 192 -13.30 -11.33 -5.57
N GLY A 193 -13.79 -10.10 -5.73
CA GLY A 193 -12.97 -8.88 -5.75
C GLY A 193 -12.22 -8.64 -7.06
N PHE A 194 -12.62 -9.28 -8.16
CA PHE A 194 -12.12 -8.93 -9.48
C PHE A 194 -12.65 -7.55 -9.86
N LYS A 195 -11.84 -6.80 -10.62
CA LYS A 195 -12.22 -5.48 -11.13
C LYS A 195 -12.18 -5.50 -12.66
N TRP A 196 -12.97 -4.61 -13.26
CA TRP A 196 -12.85 -4.30 -14.67
C TRP A 196 -11.45 -3.76 -14.95
N HIS A 197 -10.64 -4.51 -15.70
CA HIS A 197 -9.21 -4.23 -15.80
C HIS A 197 -8.92 -3.44 -17.07
N SER A 198 -8.26 -2.30 -16.94
CA SER A 198 -7.90 -1.45 -18.09
C SER A 198 -6.91 -2.12 -19.04
N LEU A 199 -5.96 -2.90 -18.50
CA LEU A 199 -4.96 -3.62 -19.30
C LEU A 199 -5.48 -4.89 -19.99
N ILE A 200 -6.66 -5.40 -19.61
CA ILE A 200 -7.24 -6.59 -20.24
C ILE A 200 -8.57 -6.16 -20.86
N PRO A 201 -8.57 -5.84 -22.16
CA PRO A 201 -9.76 -5.39 -22.85
C PRO A 201 -10.89 -6.37 -22.64
N GLN A 202 -12.00 -5.82 -22.21
CA GLN A 202 -13.22 -6.55 -22.06
C GLN A 202 -13.18 -7.77 -21.08
N ALA A 203 -12.34 -7.78 -20.03
CA ALA A 203 -12.46 -8.75 -18.93
C ALA A 203 -12.36 -8.22 -17.48
N TRP A 204 -12.95 -9.00 -16.56
CA TRP A 204 -12.68 -8.94 -15.13
C TRP A 204 -11.32 -9.58 -14.83
N ALA A 205 -10.46 -8.91 -14.06
CA ALA A 205 -9.18 -9.47 -13.65
C ALA A 205 -8.80 -9.10 -12.21
N LYS A 206 -7.89 -9.90 -11.63
CA LYS A 206 -7.35 -9.73 -10.29
C LYS A 206 -5.95 -10.31 -10.18
N LYS A 207 -5.05 -9.63 -9.47
CA LYS A 207 -3.79 -10.23 -9.02
C LYS A 207 -4.04 -11.07 -7.77
N MET A 208 -3.67 -12.34 -7.78
CA MET A 208 -3.79 -13.22 -6.62
C MET A 208 -2.82 -14.40 -6.68
N PRO A 209 -2.58 -15.11 -5.55
CA PRO A 209 -1.82 -16.35 -5.53
C PRO A 209 -2.49 -17.45 -6.35
N ALA A 210 -1.67 -18.32 -6.96
CA ALA A 210 -2.17 -19.42 -7.79
C ALA A 210 -3.08 -20.40 -7.03
N GLU A 211 -2.74 -20.66 -5.76
CA GLU A 211 -3.54 -21.48 -4.85
C GLU A 211 -4.95 -20.90 -4.64
N ASP A 212 -5.06 -19.58 -4.51
CA ASP A 212 -6.35 -18.91 -4.27
C ASP A 212 -7.19 -18.92 -5.55
N ALA A 213 -6.55 -18.76 -6.72
CA ALA A 213 -7.23 -18.84 -8.01
C ALA A 213 -7.81 -20.25 -8.27
N ALA A 214 -7.08 -21.30 -7.86
CA ALA A 214 -7.54 -22.68 -7.99
C ALA A 214 -8.78 -23.02 -7.13
N ASN A 215 -9.05 -22.23 -6.09
CA ASN A 215 -10.17 -22.42 -5.17
C ASN A 215 -11.40 -21.56 -5.51
N LEU A 216 -11.38 -20.81 -6.62
CA LEU A 216 -12.52 -19.99 -7.04
C LEU A 216 -13.69 -20.86 -7.52
N PRO A 217 -14.96 -20.41 -7.30
CA PRO A 217 -16.14 -21.13 -7.77
C PRO A 217 -16.39 -20.99 -9.28
N PHE A 218 -15.48 -20.32 -10.02
CA PHE A 218 -15.53 -20.10 -11.46
C PHE A 218 -14.14 -20.26 -12.07
N LYS A 219 -14.09 -20.47 -13.39
CA LYS A 219 -12.84 -20.66 -14.10
C LYS A 219 -12.10 -19.34 -14.30
N THR A 220 -10.79 -19.38 -14.12
CA THR A 220 -9.87 -18.28 -14.43
C THR A 220 -8.75 -18.76 -15.34
N VAL A 221 -8.16 -17.85 -16.09
CA VAL A 221 -6.95 -18.08 -16.88
C VAL A 221 -5.85 -17.13 -16.43
N LEU A 222 -4.64 -17.66 -16.28
CA LEU A 222 -3.44 -16.87 -16.02
C LEU A 222 -3.16 -15.98 -17.25
N ILE A 223 -2.90 -14.70 -17.01
CA ILE A 223 -2.47 -13.76 -18.03
C ILE A 223 -0.97 -13.54 -17.85
N GLU A 224 -0.21 -13.90 -18.88
CA GLU A 224 1.23 -13.64 -18.99
C GLU A 224 1.52 -12.15 -19.21
#